data_AF-A0A239NBA6-F1
#
_entry.id   AF-A0A239NBA6-F1
#
_cell.length_a   1.000
_cell.length_b   1.000
_cell.length_c   1.000
_cell.angle_alpha   90.00
_cell.angle_beta   90.00
_cell.angle_gamma   90.00
#
_symmetry.space_group_name_H-M   'P 1'
#
loop_
_entity.id
_entity.type
_entity.pdbx_description
1 polymer ?
#
loop_
_entity_poly.entity_id
_entity_poly.type
_entity_poly.pdbx_seq_one_letter_code
_entity_poly.pdbx_strand_id
1 'polypeptide(L)'
;MIISILAQQPTGPEFGKSSPVGLVIIVALLVGTAFLIWSMNKQIKKLPESFEKDDPGADREFDEGTDRGAVRDTGDVKPSDSTPGDS
;
A
#
# COMPACT_ATOMS: atom_id res chain seq x y z
N MET A 1 -44.47 11.40 35.10
CA MET A 1 -43.43 10.36 35.32
C MET A 1 -42.51 10.17 34.10
N ILE A 2 -42.27 11.22 33.32
CA ILE A 2 -41.47 11.16 32.06
C ILE A 2 -40.26 12.10 32.16
N ILE A 3 -40.42 13.24 32.84
CA ILE A 3 -39.36 14.22 33.13
C ILE A 3 -38.23 13.62 33.99
N SER A 4 -38.55 12.69 34.90
CA SER A 4 -37.55 12.05 35.79
C SER A 4 -36.55 11.15 35.04
N ILE A 5 -36.93 10.61 33.87
CA ILE A 5 -36.05 9.75 33.05
C ILE A 5 -35.01 10.57 32.28
N LEU A 6 -35.34 11.81 31.90
CA LEU A 6 -34.39 12.71 31.24
C LEU A 6 -33.43 13.39 32.23
N ALA A 7 -33.81 13.48 33.51
CA ALA A 7 -33.03 14.15 34.57
C ALA A 7 -31.99 13.24 35.26
N GLN A 8 -31.98 11.94 34.95
CA GLN A 8 -30.97 11.01 35.46
C GLN A 8 -29.72 11.15 34.61
N GLN A 9 -28.88 12.14 34.92
CA GLN A 9 -27.49 12.12 34.48
C GLN A 9 -26.83 10.89 35.11
N PRO A 10 -26.51 9.83 34.35
CA PRO A 10 -25.91 8.63 34.92
C PRO A 10 -24.40 8.85 35.10
N THR A 11 -24.00 10.03 35.58
CA THR A 11 -22.60 10.31 35.92
C THR A 11 -22.41 9.89 37.37
N GLY A 12 -22.30 8.58 37.57
CA GLY A 12 -21.94 8.02 38.87
C GLY A 12 -20.56 8.52 39.35
N PRO A 13 -20.18 8.28 40.61
CA PRO A 13 -18.95 8.80 41.23
C PRO A 13 -17.63 8.50 40.50
N GLU A 14 -17.66 7.62 39.50
CA GLU A 14 -16.53 7.26 38.64
C GLU A 14 -16.39 8.15 37.38
N PHE A 15 -17.34 9.06 37.14
CA PHE A 15 -17.31 9.97 36.00
C PHE A 15 -16.14 10.96 36.19
N GLY A 16 -15.08 10.74 35.44
CA GLY A 16 -13.82 11.48 35.57
C GLY A 16 -12.63 10.64 36.04
N LYS A 17 -12.83 9.42 36.57
CA LYS A 17 -11.73 8.45 36.80
C LYS A 17 -11.33 7.69 35.55
N SER A 18 -12.24 7.57 34.57
CA SER A 18 -11.97 7.03 33.24
C SER A 18 -11.39 8.08 32.27
N SER A 19 -11.53 9.37 32.61
CA SER A 19 -11.03 10.50 31.81
C SER A 19 -9.49 10.59 31.70
N PRO A 20 -8.68 10.28 32.73
CA PRO A 20 -7.22 10.44 32.67
C PRO A 20 -6.59 9.46 31.67
N VAL A 21 -7.08 8.23 31.61
CA VAL A 21 -6.59 7.23 30.65
C VAL A 21 -6.98 7.60 29.22
N GLY A 22 -8.21 8.09 29.02
CA GLY A 22 -8.67 8.58 27.72
C GLY A 22 -7.79 9.69 27.16
N LEU A 23 -7.35 10.63 28.01
CA LEU A 23 -6.45 11.71 27.60
C LEU A 23 -5.10 11.16 27.09
N VAL A 24 -4.52 10.19 27.79
CA VAL A 24 -3.24 9.56 27.38
C VAL A 24 -3.40 8.86 26.03
N ILE A 25 -4.49 8.12 25.82
CA ILE A 25 -4.78 7.46 24.55
C ILE A 25 -4.92 8.51 23.44
N ILE A 26 -5.66 9.60 23.67
CA ILE A 26 -5.84 10.67 22.69
C ILE A 26 -4.49 11.29 22.32
N VAL A 27 -3.64 11.59 23.29
CA VAL A 27 -2.30 12.14 23.03
C VAL A 27 -1.45 11.15 22.23
N ALA A 28 -1.45 9.87 22.59
CA ALA A 28 -0.73 8.84 21.84
C ALA A 28 -1.26 8.70 20.40
N LEU A 29 -2.57 8.76 20.22
CA LEU A 29 -3.22 8.73 18.91
C LEU A 29 -2.83 9.95 18.08
N LEU A 30 -2.86 11.15 18.67
CA LEU A 30 -2.44 12.39 18.00
C LEU A 30 -0.97 12.32 17.56
N VAL A 31 -0.08 11.81 18.41
CA VAL A 31 1.34 11.59 18.05
C VAL A 31 1.45 10.56 16.93
N GLY A 32 0.72 9.45 17.01
CA GLY A 32 0.71 8.41 15.98
C GLY A 32 0.21 8.92 14.63
N THR A 33 -0.89 9.68 14.61
CA THR A 33 -1.44 10.31 13.41
C THR A 33 -0.47 11.35 12.84
N ALA A 34 0.11 12.21 13.68
CA ALA A 34 1.09 13.22 13.24
C ALA A 34 2.35 12.56 12.66
N PHE A 35 2.85 11.51 13.30
CA PHE A 35 3.97 10.72 12.80
C PHE A 35 3.65 10.06 11.46
N LEU A 36 2.44 9.52 11.29
CA LEU A 36 2.01 8.92 10.03
C LEU A 36 1.95 9.94 8.90
N ILE A 37 1.34 11.12 9.15
CA ILE A 37 1.31 12.23 8.20
C ILE A 37 2.73 12.62 7.80
N TRP A 38 3.65 12.77 8.77
CA TRP A 38 5.04 13.11 8.48
C TRP A 38 5.77 12.03 7.67
N SER A 39 5.56 10.75 8.01
CA SER A 39 6.17 9.61 7.33
C SER A 39 5.75 9.54 5.86
N MET A 40 4.45 9.67 5.59
CA MET A 40 3.91 9.70 4.22
C MET A 40 4.38 10.94 3.47
N ASN A 41 4.36 12.11 4.13
CA ASN A 41 4.80 13.36 3.50
C ASN A 41 6.29 13.33 3.14
N LYS A 42 7.14 12.66 3.94
CA LYS A 42 8.56 12.45 3.64
C LYS A 42 8.76 11.56 2.41
N GLN A 43 7.92 10.54 2.22
CA GLN A 43 8.01 9.67 1.04
C GLN A 43 7.58 10.40 -0.23
N ILE A 44 6.53 11.22 -0.18
CA ILE A 44 6.10 12.05 -1.33
C ILE A 44 7.20 13.03 -1.75
N LYS A 45 7.95 13.58 -0.79
CA LYS A 45 9.09 14.47 -1.07
C LYS A 45 10.31 13.76 -1.68
N LYS A 46 10.36 12.43 -1.68
CA LYS A 46 11.45 11.66 -2.27
C LYS A 46 11.21 11.34 -3.74
N LEU A 47 10.06 11.71 -4.30
CA LEU A 47 9.86 11.56 -5.73
C LEU A 47 10.61 12.70 -6.44
N PRO A 48 11.46 12.38 -7.42
CA PRO A 48 12.18 13.37 -8.21
C PRO A 48 11.19 14.22 -9.03
N GLU A 49 11.55 15.48 -9.32
CA GLU A 49 10.71 16.40 -10.11
C GLU A 49 10.44 15.91 -11.55
N SER A 50 11.34 15.08 -12.10
CA SER A 50 11.11 14.33 -13.32
C SER A 50 11.45 12.85 -13.10
N PHE A 51 10.62 11.97 -13.64
CA PHE A 51 10.96 10.55 -13.78
C PHE A 51 11.74 10.30 -15.07
N GLU A 52 12.57 11.26 -15.49
CA GLU A 52 13.49 11.05 -16.60
C GLU A 52 14.66 10.22 -16.06
N LYS A 53 14.65 8.94 -16.40
CA LYS A 53 15.79 8.07 -16.20
C LYS A 53 16.84 8.39 -17.24
N ASP A 54 17.88 9.09 -16.83
CA ASP A 54 19.17 9.11 -17.55
C ASP A 54 19.94 7.78 -17.38
N ASP A 55 19.40 6.81 -16.63
CA ASP A 55 20.01 5.50 -16.45
C ASP A 55 19.17 4.38 -17.09
N PRO A 56 19.54 3.90 -18.29
CA PRO A 56 18.88 2.77 -18.95
C PRO A 56 19.07 1.42 -18.22
N GLY A 57 19.73 1.37 -17.06
CA GLY A 57 19.98 0.16 -16.28
C GLY A 57 18.87 -0.26 -15.31
N ALA A 58 18.21 0.69 -14.64
CA ALA A 58 17.34 0.41 -13.49
C ALA A 58 15.98 -0.23 -13.84
N ASP A 59 15.58 -0.19 -15.12
CA ASP A 59 14.27 -0.67 -15.59
C ASP A 59 14.28 -2.16 -15.88
N ARG A 60 15.49 -2.70 -16.12
CA ARG A 60 15.68 -4.10 -16.52
C ARG A 60 15.52 -5.07 -15.35
N GLU A 61 15.70 -4.61 -14.12
CA GLU A 61 15.59 -5.48 -12.93
C GLU A 61 14.13 -5.73 -12.50
N PHE A 62 13.19 -4.87 -12.91
CA PHE A 62 11.76 -5.07 -12.64
C PHE A 62 11.01 -5.86 -13.73
N ASP A 63 11.60 -5.99 -14.93
CA ASP A 63 11.02 -6.70 -16.07
C ASP A 63 11.40 -8.20 -16.10
N GLU A 64 12.42 -8.62 -15.34
CA GLU A 64 12.88 -10.02 -15.32
C GLU A 64 11.97 -10.99 -14.51
N GLY A 65 10.89 -10.47 -13.90
CA GLY A 65 10.02 -11.22 -12.99
C GLY A 65 8.70 -11.76 -13.56
N THR A 66 8.27 -11.33 -14.76
CA THR A 66 6.90 -11.62 -15.25
C THR A 66 6.83 -12.66 -16.38
N ASP A 67 7.94 -13.13 -16.96
CA ASP A 67 7.87 -13.96 -18.18
C ASP A 67 8.60 -15.32 -18.11
N ARG A 68 8.43 -16.05 -16.99
CA ARG A 68 8.91 -17.46 -16.88
C ARG A 68 7.84 -18.45 -16.43
N GLY A 69 6.56 -18.16 -16.70
CA GLY A 69 5.42 -18.84 -16.06
C GLY A 69 4.46 -19.67 -16.93
N ALA A 70 4.42 -19.54 -18.26
CA ALA A 70 3.59 -20.37 -19.15
C ALA A 70 4.07 -20.15 -20.59
N VAL A 71 4.82 -21.03 -21.25
CA VAL A 71 4.38 -22.34 -21.75
C VAL A 71 5.61 -23.24 -21.83
N ARG A 72 5.60 -24.35 -21.08
CA ARG A 72 6.52 -25.46 -21.32
C ARG A 72 6.11 -26.12 -22.63
N ASP A 73 7.07 -26.15 -23.55
CA ASP A 73 7.36 -27.24 -24.47
C ASP A 73 6.35 -28.39 -24.47
N THR A 74 5.56 -28.46 -25.54
CA THR A 74 5.06 -29.74 -26.02
C THR A 74 5.12 -29.70 -27.54
N GLY A 75 6.30 -30.05 -28.05
CA GLY A 75 6.40 -30.97 -29.17
C GLY A 75 6.29 -30.35 -30.56
N ASP A 76 7.35 -30.59 -31.34
CA ASP A 76 7.26 -31.37 -32.58
C ASP A 76 6.16 -30.88 -33.55
N VAL A 77 6.43 -30.23 -34.69
CA VAL A 77 7.23 -30.72 -35.81
C VAL A 77 7.30 -29.59 -36.85
N LYS A 78 8.50 -29.19 -37.30
CA LYS A 78 8.68 -28.46 -38.57
C LYS A 78 9.82 -29.10 -39.37
N PRO A 79 9.54 -29.96 -40.37
CA PRO A 79 10.46 -30.14 -41.47
C PRO A 79 10.19 -28.95 -42.40
N SER A 80 11.22 -28.12 -42.50
CA SER A 80 11.48 -27.31 -43.67
C SER A 80 11.16 -28.06 -44.96
N ASP A 81 10.31 -27.51 -45.80
CA ASP A 81 10.58 -27.59 -47.23
C ASP A 81 10.08 -26.34 -47.95
N SER A 82 11.03 -25.45 -48.22
CA SER A 82 10.85 -24.33 -49.13
C SER A 82 12.14 -24.15 -49.93
N THR A 83 12.17 -24.80 -51.11
CA THR A 83 12.57 -24.23 -52.44
C THR A 83 14.09 -23.99 -52.66
N PRO A 84 14.71 -23.90 -53.87
CA PRO A 84 14.34 -24.15 -55.30
C PRO A 84 15.36 -25.03 -56.10
N GLY A 85 15.07 -25.40 -57.38
CA GLY A 85 16.15 -25.55 -58.38
C GLY A 85 16.02 -26.64 -59.47
N ASP A 86 16.03 -26.16 -60.73
CA ASP A 86 16.70 -26.72 -61.92
C ASP A 86 16.19 -28.02 -62.58
N SER A 87 15.46 -27.87 -63.70
CA SER A 87 15.54 -28.67 -64.94
C SER A 87 14.71 -28.01 -66.04
#